data_AF-A0A4Y9ZJF9-F1
#
_entry.id   AF-A0A4Y9ZJF9-F1
#
_cell.length_a   1.000
_cell.length_b   1.000
_cell.length_c   1.000
_cell.angle_alpha   90.00
_cell.angle_beta   90.00
_cell.angle_gamma   90.00
#
_symmetry.space_group_name_H-M   'P 1'
#
loop_
_entity.id
_entity.type
_entity.pdbx_description
1 polymer ?
#
loop_
_entity_poly.entity_id
_entity_poly.type
_entity_poly.pdbx_seq_one_letter_code
_entity_poly.pdbx_strand_id
1 'polypeptide(L)'
;MPLDALLASAMFNGQQPSSYFLARNVLEPPGDLLCLLFPWVEQEQRALAVRMQQSCLAIDIALESFLKVLLWFRRVLLQDAAILYCRNSTYPIFNLPPFNSQAFRNFAEGSMQTMQGVTTEWALQLQQERMESRACHNDLTERMSQFMAEVQMQNGTHSSRKQCRVSGATVSTTAAATSTSMVAVVPGASAPAFAPMHAEQPALPGAAFPTTHLAAPAFGIALPPPPPLPVTSVQPELWLPSNPLPSTMPDARWKKQEELQQQFGDRCITQHPWQLVSGIYVPTYVMQPATAIEDIWTEYTVGLNGFLPVRELEEQFRPKWRGNVSSVKTEWGRRKKIIALIQKLSSKARWDVDLVLRFLRTEYAIYNGRKFSEYLQNTKLNAEAEILERARSFT
;
A
#
# COMPACT_ATOMS: atom_id res chain seq x y z
N MET A 1 8.13 6.07 -10.77
CA MET A 1 7.30 5.86 -9.57
C MET A 1 7.97 6.60 -8.41
N PRO A 2 7.24 7.43 -7.64
CA PRO A 2 7.78 8.07 -6.43
C PRO A 2 8.24 7.03 -5.38
N LEU A 3 9.33 7.32 -4.67
CA LEU A 3 9.95 6.37 -3.72
C LEU A 3 9.04 6.05 -2.52
N ASP A 4 8.33 7.05 -2.02
CA ASP A 4 7.33 6.91 -0.96
C ASP A 4 6.17 6.00 -1.37
N ALA A 5 5.66 6.16 -2.59
CA ALA A 5 4.62 5.31 -3.15
C ALA A 5 5.12 3.87 -3.36
N LEU A 6 6.36 3.69 -3.85
CA LEU A 6 6.98 2.38 -4.00
C LEU A 6 7.10 1.66 -2.66
N LEU A 7 7.66 2.34 -1.65
CA LEU A 7 7.81 1.78 -0.31
C LEU A 7 6.45 1.47 0.32
N ALA A 8 5.48 2.37 0.22
CA ALA A 8 4.13 2.13 0.73
C ALA A 8 3.45 0.93 0.04
N SER A 9 3.61 0.78 -1.27
CA SER A 9 3.08 -0.37 -2.03
C SER A 9 3.73 -1.70 -1.62
N ALA A 10 5.01 -1.65 -1.21
CA ALA A 10 5.74 -2.77 -0.66
C ALA A 10 5.53 -2.95 0.86
N MET A 11 4.52 -2.29 1.43
CA MET A 11 4.15 -2.32 2.85
C MET A 11 5.19 -1.73 3.83
N PHE A 12 6.12 -0.92 3.34
CA PHE A 12 7.02 -0.12 4.17
C PHE A 12 6.43 1.25 4.47
N ASN A 13 7.01 1.97 5.44
CA ASN A 13 6.58 3.33 5.74
C ASN A 13 7.08 4.31 4.67
N GLY A 14 6.24 4.58 3.66
CA GLY A 14 6.56 5.54 2.59
C GLY A 14 6.83 6.97 3.07
N GLN A 15 6.34 7.35 4.25
CA GLN A 15 6.60 8.68 4.83
C GLN A 15 7.97 8.77 5.52
N GLN A 16 8.64 7.64 5.74
CA GLN A 16 9.97 7.58 6.35
C GLN A 16 10.85 6.60 5.57
N PRO A 17 11.36 6.98 4.39
CA PRO A 17 12.20 6.10 3.58
C PRO A 17 13.45 5.58 4.30
N SER A 18 14.01 6.36 5.24
CA SER A 18 15.13 5.95 6.09
C SER A 18 14.80 4.79 7.04
N SER A 19 13.53 4.50 7.28
CA SER A 19 13.10 3.35 8.08
C SER A 19 13.01 2.05 7.29
N TYR A 20 13.19 2.10 5.96
CA TYR A 20 13.22 0.92 5.11
C TYR A 20 14.43 0.04 5.47
N PHE A 21 14.13 -1.21 5.83
CA PHE A 21 15.15 -2.20 6.15
C PHE A 21 14.64 -3.58 5.75
N LEU A 22 15.54 -4.37 5.17
CA LEU A 22 15.23 -5.70 4.65
C LEU A 22 16.26 -6.69 5.17
N ALA A 23 15.92 -7.35 6.29
CA ALA A 23 16.85 -8.23 7.01
C ALA A 23 17.49 -9.31 6.12
N ARG A 24 16.75 -9.87 5.14
CA ARG A 24 17.29 -10.89 4.24
C ARG A 24 18.43 -10.40 3.34
N ASN A 25 18.59 -9.09 3.14
CA ASN A 25 19.64 -8.55 2.28
C ASN A 25 21.06 -8.86 2.81
N VAL A 26 21.22 -9.05 4.12
CA VAL A 26 22.51 -9.39 4.72
C VAL A 26 22.92 -10.85 4.50
N LEU A 27 21.99 -11.70 4.09
CA LEU A 27 22.28 -13.09 3.78
C LEU A 27 22.94 -13.17 2.40
N GLU A 28 24.11 -13.79 2.33
CA GLU A 28 24.82 -14.05 1.08
C GLU A 28 24.76 -15.54 0.76
N PRO A 29 23.89 -15.97 -0.18
CA PRO A 29 23.81 -17.37 -0.58
C PRO A 29 25.12 -17.86 -1.22
N PRO A 30 25.55 -19.10 -0.93
CA PRO A 30 26.71 -19.71 -1.59
C PRO A 30 26.63 -19.67 -3.11
N GLY A 31 27.75 -19.31 -3.77
CA GLY A 31 27.84 -19.22 -5.24
C GLY A 31 27.44 -20.49 -5.96
N ASP A 32 27.82 -21.64 -5.40
CA ASP A 32 27.49 -22.95 -5.97
C ASP A 32 25.98 -23.21 -5.97
N LEU A 33 25.25 -22.75 -4.95
CA LEU A 33 23.79 -22.86 -4.90
C LEU A 33 23.11 -21.90 -5.89
N LEU A 34 23.66 -20.69 -6.04
CA LEU A 34 23.16 -19.72 -7.01
C LEU A 34 23.23 -20.26 -8.44
N CYS A 35 24.31 -20.95 -8.80
CA CYS A 35 24.50 -21.52 -10.13
C CYS A 35 23.53 -22.66 -10.47
N LEU A 36 22.90 -23.28 -9.45
CA LEU A 36 21.95 -24.38 -9.65
C LEU A 36 20.52 -23.90 -9.97
N LEU A 37 20.21 -22.63 -9.70
CA LEU A 37 18.92 -22.02 -10.08
C LEU A 37 19.06 -21.36 -11.46
N PHE A 38 18.21 -21.68 -12.42
CA PHE A 38 18.28 -21.14 -13.79
C PHE A 38 19.67 -21.30 -14.47
N PRO A 39 20.29 -22.49 -14.49
CA PRO A 39 21.71 -22.68 -14.86
C PRO A 39 22.11 -22.21 -16.26
N TRP A 40 21.12 -21.94 -17.12
CA TRP A 40 21.30 -21.48 -18.51
C TRP A 40 21.48 -19.96 -18.65
N VAL A 41 21.21 -19.15 -17.61
CA VAL A 41 21.15 -17.68 -17.73
C VAL A 41 22.48 -17.07 -18.19
N GLU A 42 23.61 -17.51 -17.66
CA GLU A 42 24.94 -17.02 -18.05
C GLU A 42 25.28 -17.38 -19.50
N GLN A 43 24.80 -18.53 -19.97
CA GLN A 43 24.98 -18.92 -21.37
C GLN A 43 24.17 -18.01 -22.29
N GLU A 44 22.92 -17.72 -21.93
CA GLU A 44 22.08 -16.80 -22.70
C GLU A 44 22.60 -15.36 -22.68
N GLN A 45 23.15 -14.89 -21.56
CA GLN A 45 23.82 -13.59 -21.49
C GLN A 45 25.01 -13.52 -22.45
N ARG A 46 25.85 -14.56 -22.49
CA ARG A 46 26.97 -14.65 -23.44
C ARG A 46 26.47 -14.69 -24.89
N ALA A 47 25.43 -15.48 -25.18
CA ALA A 47 24.85 -15.57 -26.52
C ALA A 47 24.25 -14.23 -26.98
N LEU A 48 23.59 -13.49 -26.09
CA LEU A 48 23.09 -12.14 -26.38
C LEU A 48 24.24 -11.16 -26.64
N ALA A 49 25.28 -11.15 -25.81
CA ALA A 49 26.44 -10.28 -26.00
C ALA A 49 27.13 -10.52 -27.35
N VAL A 50 27.27 -11.78 -27.77
CA VAL A 50 27.83 -12.14 -29.09
C VAL A 50 26.95 -11.59 -30.22
N ARG A 51 25.61 -11.75 -30.13
CA ARG A 51 24.68 -11.21 -31.14
C ARG A 51 24.78 -9.69 -31.27
N MET A 52 24.86 -8.98 -30.14
CA MET A 52 25.01 -7.51 -30.12
C MET A 52 26.35 -7.04 -30.70
N GLN A 53 27.42 -7.81 -30.53
CA GLN A 53 28.72 -7.52 -31.16
C GLN A 53 28.70 -7.72 -32.67
N GLN A 54 27.94 -8.71 -33.16
CA GLN A 54 27.85 -9.03 -34.58
C GLN A 54 26.93 -8.09 -35.36
N SER A 55 25.93 -7.50 -34.71
CA SER A 55 24.98 -6.60 -35.35
C SER A 55 24.49 -5.52 -34.38
N CYS A 56 24.64 -4.26 -34.80
CA CYS A 56 24.08 -3.12 -34.07
C CYS A 56 22.55 -3.11 -34.02
N LEU A 57 21.88 -3.90 -34.87
CA LEU A 57 20.42 -4.07 -34.88
C LEU A 57 19.94 -5.19 -33.94
N ALA A 58 20.85 -6.02 -33.41
CA ALA A 58 20.52 -7.16 -32.54
C ALA A 58 20.41 -6.76 -31.04
N ILE A 59 20.03 -5.51 -30.76
CA ILE A 59 19.85 -5.03 -29.39
C ILE A 59 18.51 -5.56 -28.87
N ASP A 60 18.58 -6.39 -27.83
CA ASP A 60 17.41 -6.94 -27.14
C ASP A 60 17.42 -6.54 -25.66
N ILE A 61 16.93 -5.31 -25.40
CA ILE A 61 16.86 -4.72 -24.05
C ILE A 61 15.94 -5.55 -23.14
N ALA A 62 14.89 -6.15 -23.71
CA ALA A 62 13.93 -6.96 -22.97
C ALA A 62 14.59 -8.24 -22.47
N LEU A 63 15.28 -8.98 -23.34
CA LEU A 63 16.01 -10.18 -22.94
C LEU A 63 17.13 -9.86 -21.94
N GLU A 64 17.90 -8.80 -22.17
CA GLU A 64 18.95 -8.39 -21.23
C GLU A 64 18.38 -8.11 -19.83
N SER A 65 17.28 -7.34 -19.77
CA SER A 65 16.61 -7.00 -18.51
C SER A 65 16.01 -8.24 -17.84
N PHE A 66 15.39 -9.13 -18.61
CA PHE A 66 14.83 -10.37 -18.11
C PHE A 66 15.89 -11.28 -17.47
N LEU A 67 17.05 -11.45 -18.13
CA LEU A 67 18.17 -12.24 -17.60
C LEU A 67 18.71 -11.64 -16.29
N LYS A 68 18.79 -10.30 -16.19
CA LYS A 68 19.17 -9.62 -14.93
C LYS A 68 18.16 -9.88 -13.81
N VAL A 69 16.87 -9.86 -14.13
CA VAL A 69 15.80 -10.17 -13.15
C VAL A 69 15.89 -11.62 -12.66
N LEU A 70 16.19 -12.58 -13.54
CA LEU A 70 16.38 -13.98 -13.13
C LEU A 70 17.55 -14.14 -12.16
N LEU A 71 18.69 -13.48 -12.42
CA LEU A 71 19.83 -13.49 -11.50
C LEU A 71 19.47 -12.90 -10.13
N TRP A 72 18.72 -11.80 -10.13
CA TRP A 72 18.20 -11.19 -8.90
C TRP A 72 17.29 -12.17 -8.13
N PHE A 73 16.39 -12.87 -8.84
CA PHE A 73 15.51 -13.86 -8.23
C PHE A 73 16.27 -15.06 -7.66
N ARG A 74 17.38 -15.52 -8.23
CA ARG A 74 18.18 -16.62 -7.64
C ARG A 74 18.56 -16.32 -6.19
N ARG A 75 19.05 -15.09 -5.96
CA ARG A 75 19.46 -14.64 -4.63
C ARG A 75 18.25 -14.58 -3.69
N VAL A 76 17.18 -13.91 -4.10
CA VAL A 76 15.97 -13.76 -3.28
C VAL A 76 15.36 -15.13 -2.94
N LEU A 77 15.26 -16.04 -3.91
CA LEU A 77 14.72 -17.39 -3.72
C LEU A 77 15.52 -18.19 -2.70
N LEU A 78 16.86 -18.17 -2.76
CA LEU A 78 17.68 -18.89 -1.79
C LEU A 78 17.57 -18.28 -0.39
N GLN A 79 17.62 -16.95 -0.28
CA GLN A 79 17.46 -16.24 1.00
C GLN A 79 16.11 -16.58 1.66
N ASP A 80 15.01 -16.47 0.90
CA ASP A 80 13.67 -16.70 1.43
C ASP A 80 13.41 -18.20 1.68
N ALA A 81 13.92 -19.08 0.82
CA ALA A 81 13.83 -20.53 1.02
C ALA A 81 14.55 -20.97 2.30
N ALA A 82 15.72 -20.40 2.62
CA ALA A 82 16.43 -20.69 3.86
C ALA A 82 15.59 -20.36 5.10
N ILE A 83 14.93 -19.20 5.10
CA ILE A 83 14.02 -18.79 6.19
C ILE A 83 12.82 -19.72 6.27
N LEU A 84 12.21 -20.04 5.12
CA LEU A 84 11.06 -20.93 5.05
C LEU A 84 11.41 -22.34 5.54
N TYR A 85 12.61 -22.85 5.19
CA TYR A 85 13.09 -24.16 5.62
C TYR A 85 13.19 -24.26 7.15
N CYS A 86 13.77 -23.23 7.79
CA CYS A 86 13.84 -23.16 9.25
C CYS A 86 12.47 -23.08 9.94
N ARG A 87 11.45 -22.52 9.27
CA ARG A 87 10.08 -22.42 9.81
C ARG A 87 9.30 -23.71 9.60
N ASN A 88 9.43 -24.31 8.43
CA ASN A 88 8.76 -25.54 8.07
C ASN A 88 9.51 -26.25 6.94
N SER A 89 10.29 -27.28 7.29
CA SER A 89 11.05 -28.08 6.33
C SER A 89 10.22 -29.09 5.55
N THR A 90 8.91 -29.20 5.80
CA THR A 90 8.04 -30.22 5.17
C THR A 90 7.52 -29.83 3.79
N TYR A 91 7.76 -28.59 3.33
CA TYR A 91 7.28 -28.17 2.01
C TYR A 91 7.93 -28.97 0.88
N PRO A 92 7.17 -29.38 -0.17
CA PRO A 92 7.68 -30.22 -1.25
C PRO A 92 8.90 -29.65 -1.99
N ILE A 93 9.03 -28.32 -2.04
CA ILE A 93 10.16 -27.64 -2.68
C ILE A 93 11.52 -28.06 -2.09
N PHE A 94 11.56 -28.43 -0.81
CA PHE A 94 12.79 -28.86 -0.12
C PHE A 94 13.22 -30.29 -0.46
N ASN A 95 12.39 -31.04 -1.19
CA ASN A 95 12.76 -32.34 -1.75
C ASN A 95 13.45 -32.21 -3.12
N LEU A 96 13.45 -31.01 -3.72
CA LEU A 96 14.01 -30.74 -5.04
C LEU A 96 15.40 -30.08 -4.96
N PRO A 97 16.30 -30.32 -5.92
CA PRO A 97 17.54 -29.55 -6.04
C PRO A 97 17.26 -28.06 -6.32
N PRO A 98 18.09 -27.13 -5.82
CA PRO A 98 19.23 -27.35 -4.93
C PRO A 98 18.85 -27.45 -3.43
N PHE A 99 17.56 -27.32 -3.11
CA PHE A 99 17.07 -27.19 -1.73
C PHE A 99 17.16 -28.48 -0.90
N ASN A 100 17.26 -29.64 -1.54
CA ASN A 100 17.50 -30.92 -0.88
C ASN A 100 18.99 -31.19 -0.54
N SER A 101 19.90 -30.30 -0.92
CA SER A 101 21.35 -30.48 -0.74
C SER A 101 21.83 -30.15 0.67
N GLN A 102 22.98 -30.71 1.05
CA GLN A 102 23.62 -30.37 2.33
C GLN A 102 24.12 -28.93 2.35
N ALA A 103 24.61 -28.43 1.21
CA ALA A 103 25.05 -27.04 1.07
C ALA A 103 23.92 -26.05 1.40
N PHE A 104 22.70 -26.32 0.92
CA PHE A 104 21.52 -25.51 1.27
C PHE A 104 21.17 -25.61 2.76
N ARG A 105 21.20 -26.81 3.35
CA ARG A 105 20.92 -26.99 4.78
C ARG A 105 21.90 -26.22 5.67
N ASN A 106 23.21 -26.26 5.36
CA ASN A 106 24.24 -25.52 6.08
C ASN A 106 24.00 -24.00 5.98
N PHE A 107 23.63 -23.50 4.80
CA PHE A 107 23.27 -22.10 4.62
C PHE A 107 22.02 -21.73 5.43
N ALA A 108 20.99 -22.58 5.44
CA ALA A 108 19.75 -22.31 6.16
C ALA A 108 19.95 -22.25 7.69
N GLU A 109 20.77 -23.15 8.25
CA GLU A 109 21.01 -23.26 9.70
C GLU A 109 21.44 -21.94 10.35
N GLY A 110 22.36 -21.20 9.72
CA GLY A 110 22.83 -19.90 10.20
C GLY A 110 21.95 -18.71 9.82
N SER A 111 21.16 -18.84 8.74
CA SER A 111 20.45 -17.71 8.13
C SER A 111 19.43 -17.03 9.06
N MET A 112 18.68 -17.81 9.84
CA MET A 112 17.65 -17.25 10.72
C MET A 112 18.25 -16.44 11.87
N GLN A 113 19.34 -16.93 12.47
CA GLN A 113 20.02 -16.27 13.58
C GLN A 113 20.67 -14.96 13.12
N THR A 114 21.37 -14.98 11.99
CA THR A 114 21.94 -13.76 11.38
C THR A 114 20.86 -12.72 11.14
N MET A 115 19.72 -13.09 10.56
CA MET A 115 18.62 -12.15 10.32
C MET A 115 18.02 -11.58 11.61
N GLN A 116 17.83 -12.41 12.63
CA GLN A 116 17.30 -11.95 13.92
C GLN A 116 18.26 -10.97 14.62
N GLY A 117 19.56 -11.25 14.56
CA GLY A 117 20.61 -10.36 15.06
C GLY A 117 20.53 -8.98 14.41
N VAL A 118 20.62 -8.92 13.07
CA VAL A 118 20.59 -7.64 12.34
C VAL A 118 19.25 -6.91 12.51
N THR A 119 18.13 -7.63 12.56
CA THR A 119 16.82 -6.99 12.81
C THR A 119 16.77 -6.32 14.18
N THR A 120 17.35 -6.96 15.19
CA THR A 120 17.40 -6.44 16.56
C THR A 120 18.33 -5.24 16.65
N GLU A 121 19.53 -5.34 16.07
CA GLU A 121 20.49 -4.24 15.99
C GLU A 121 19.91 -3.02 15.28
N TRP A 122 19.25 -3.23 14.13
CA TRP A 122 18.57 -2.16 13.40
C TRP A 122 17.45 -1.51 14.21
N ALA A 123 16.64 -2.31 14.91
CA ALA A 123 15.56 -1.78 15.75
C ALA A 123 16.10 -0.92 16.91
N LEU A 124 17.22 -1.33 17.52
CA LEU A 124 17.91 -0.57 18.57
C LEU A 124 18.46 0.74 18.01
N GLN A 125 19.12 0.71 16.84
CA GLN A 125 19.64 1.91 16.20
C GLN A 125 18.53 2.92 15.87
N LEU A 126 17.42 2.46 15.30
CA LEU A 126 16.28 3.33 15.00
C LEU A 126 15.64 3.92 16.26
N GLN A 127 15.65 3.18 17.37
CA GLN A 127 15.18 3.69 18.66
C GLN A 127 16.14 4.75 19.23
N GLN A 128 17.45 4.52 19.15
CA GLN A 128 18.49 5.47 19.55
C GLN A 128 18.32 6.81 18.81
N GLU A 129 18.24 6.77 17.48
CA GLU A 129 18.06 7.95 16.63
C GLU A 129 16.78 8.72 16.98
N ARG A 130 15.69 8.01 17.29
CA ARG A 130 14.43 8.65 17.74
C ARG A 130 14.57 9.31 19.10
N MET A 131 15.30 8.71 20.04
CA MET A 131 15.54 9.33 21.34
C MET A 131 16.42 10.57 21.22
N GLU A 132 17.48 10.52 20.42
CA GLU A 132 18.36 11.66 20.16
C GLU A 132 17.62 12.79 19.45
N SER A 133 16.81 12.47 18.44
CA SER A 133 15.97 13.46 17.75
C SER A 133 14.96 14.13 18.70
N ARG A 134 14.33 13.34 19.61
CA ARG A 134 13.44 13.89 20.64
C ARG A 134 14.17 14.77 21.65
N ALA A 135 15.36 14.36 22.08
CA ALA A 135 16.19 15.15 22.99
C ALA A 135 16.58 16.49 22.36
N CYS A 136 17.03 16.48 21.10
CA CYS A 136 17.34 17.68 20.33
C CYS A 136 16.12 18.59 20.15
N HIS A 137 14.95 18.02 19.85
CA HIS A 137 13.71 18.79 19.71
C HIS A 137 13.29 19.45 21.03
N ASN A 138 13.41 18.74 22.15
CA ASN A 138 13.09 19.27 23.47
C ASN A 138 14.06 20.40 23.86
N ASP A 139 15.37 20.23 23.64
CA ASP A 139 16.38 21.28 23.87
C ASP A 139 16.10 22.53 23.03
N LEU A 140 15.79 22.36 21.73
CA LEU A 140 15.44 23.48 20.86
C LEU A 140 14.17 24.20 21.33
N THR A 141 13.17 23.44 21.77
CA THR A 141 11.90 23.99 22.27
C THR A 141 12.11 24.77 23.57
N GLU A 142 12.96 24.27 24.46
CA GLU A 142 13.32 24.94 25.71
C GLU A 142 14.06 26.26 25.43
N ARG A 143 15.07 26.24 24.54
CA ARG A 143 15.77 27.46 24.11
C ARG A 143 14.84 28.49 23.49
N MET A 144 13.90 28.05 22.66
CA MET A 144 12.89 28.94 22.06
C MET A 144 11.99 29.55 23.13
N SER A 145 11.59 28.76 24.13
CA SER A 145 10.78 29.24 25.26
C SER A 145 11.55 30.24 26.13
N GLN A 146 12.82 29.99 26.42
CA GLN A 146 13.69 30.91 27.15
C GLN A 146 13.83 32.25 26.40
N PHE A 147 14.08 32.19 25.09
CA PHE A 147 14.15 33.39 24.25
C PHE A 147 12.83 34.18 24.25
N MET A 148 11.68 33.51 24.14
CA MET A 148 10.37 34.19 24.21
C MET A 148 10.13 34.84 25.58
N ALA A 149 10.57 34.22 26.67
CA ALA A 149 10.47 34.79 28.01
C ALA A 149 11.36 36.05 28.17
N GLU A 150 12.58 36.04 27.63
CA GLU A 150 13.47 37.21 27.63
C GLU A 150 12.87 38.39 26.85
N VAL A 151 12.30 38.13 25.67
CA VAL A 151 11.64 39.17 24.85
C VAL A 151 10.43 39.78 25.58
N GLN A 152 9.64 38.98 26.30
CA GLN A 152 8.52 39.50 27.09
C GLN A 152 8.98 40.36 28.28
N MET A 153 10.07 39.98 28.96
CA MET A 153 10.64 40.76 30.07
C MET A 153 11.19 42.11 29.59
N GLN A 154 11.74 42.18 28.38
CA GLN A 154 12.19 43.45 27.77
C GLN A 154 11.02 44.35 27.36
N ASN A 155 9.89 43.78 26.91
CA ASN A 155 8.70 44.57 26.58
C ASN A 155 7.93 45.08 27.81
N GLY A 156 7.95 44.34 28.93
CA GLY A 156 7.35 44.78 30.20
C GLY A 156 8.07 45.95 30.86
N THR A 157 9.39 46.05 30.68
CA THR A 157 10.21 47.15 31.25
C THR A 157 10.06 48.47 30.50
N HIS A 158 9.63 48.45 29.23
CA HIS A 158 9.30 49.67 28.49
C HIS A 158 7.95 50.31 28.89
N SER A 159 7.04 49.57 29.53
CA SER A 159 5.73 50.10 29.94
C SER A 159 5.77 50.91 31.24
N SER A 160 6.71 50.63 32.16
CA SER A 160 6.82 51.37 33.43
C SER A 160 7.54 52.72 33.33
N ARG A 161 8.12 53.08 32.18
CA ARG A 161 8.85 54.35 32.02
C ARG A 161 8.04 55.50 31.43
N LYS A 162 6.76 55.28 31.09
CA LYS A 162 5.87 56.28 30.45
C LYS A 162 4.81 56.88 31.38
N GLN A 163 5.09 57.00 32.68
CA GLN A 163 4.19 57.71 33.61
C GLN A 163 4.96 58.60 34.58
N CYS A 164 5.70 59.59 34.05
CA CYS A 164 6.05 60.83 34.75
C CYS A 164 6.78 61.79 33.80
N ARG A 165 6.04 62.62 33.05
CA ARG A 165 6.31 64.06 32.89
C ARG A 165 5.33 64.68 31.89
N VAL A 166 4.41 65.47 32.45
CA VAL A 166 3.76 66.57 31.75
C VAL A 166 4.72 67.76 31.80
N SER A 167 4.76 68.50 30.69
CA SER A 167 5.08 69.93 30.53
C SER A 167 6.29 70.21 29.65
N GLY A 168 6.01 70.83 28.49
CA GLY A 168 6.89 71.86 27.95
C GLY A 168 7.28 71.72 26.48
N ALA A 169 6.70 72.62 25.68
CA ALA A 169 7.28 73.23 24.48
C ALA A 169 7.35 72.41 23.17
N THR A 170 6.38 72.71 22.30
CA THR A 170 6.54 73.30 20.96
C THR A 170 7.92 73.14 20.28
N VAL A 171 7.95 72.56 19.09
CA VAL A 171 8.31 73.24 17.81
C VAL A 171 8.17 72.25 16.66
N SER A 172 7.54 72.74 15.59
CA SER A 172 7.33 72.11 14.29
C SER A 172 8.63 71.78 13.57
N THR A 173 8.72 70.63 12.91
CA THR A 173 9.48 70.50 11.65
C THR A 173 8.90 69.38 10.77
N THR A 174 8.87 69.69 9.48
CA THR A 174 8.30 69.04 8.31
C THR A 174 9.00 67.76 7.84
N ALA A 175 8.30 67.04 6.93
CA ALA A 175 8.82 66.12 5.89
C ALA A 175 9.28 64.72 6.36
N ALA A 176 9.15 63.63 5.63
CA ALA A 176 8.45 63.28 4.39
C ALA A 176 8.28 61.75 4.41
N ALA A 177 7.25 61.26 3.73
CA ALA A 177 7.02 59.83 3.56
C ALA A 177 8.08 59.22 2.64
N THR A 178 8.69 58.09 3.04
CA THR A 178 9.20 57.10 2.09
C THR A 178 9.20 55.72 2.75
N SER A 179 8.24 54.90 2.34
CA SER A 179 8.21 53.47 2.59
C SER A 179 9.40 52.82 1.87
N THR A 180 10.28 52.14 2.63
CA THR A 180 11.31 51.27 2.05
C THR A 180 11.07 49.85 2.54
N SER A 181 10.53 49.03 1.64
CA SER A 181 10.35 47.59 1.79
C SER A 181 11.64 46.90 1.36
N MET A 182 12.31 46.19 2.26
CA MET A 182 13.45 45.34 1.91
C MET A 182 12.97 43.91 1.66
N VAL A 183 12.94 43.55 0.38
CA VAL A 183 12.86 42.17 -0.11
C VAL A 183 14.30 41.63 -0.15
N ALA A 184 14.56 40.55 0.59
CA ALA A 184 15.83 39.84 0.55
C ALA A 184 15.88 38.92 -0.68
N VAL A 185 16.93 39.11 -1.47
CA VAL A 185 17.32 38.35 -2.67
C VAL A 185 17.97 37.03 -2.24
N VAL A 186 17.54 35.91 -2.83
CA VAL A 186 18.25 34.62 -2.80
C VAL A 186 18.73 34.34 -4.23
N PRO A 187 20.01 33.98 -4.47
CA PRO A 187 20.53 33.75 -5.81
C PRO A 187 20.19 32.33 -6.30
N GLY A 188 20.07 32.23 -7.63
CA GLY A 188 19.45 31.12 -8.32
C GLY A 188 20.32 29.89 -8.55
N ALA A 189 19.62 28.80 -8.88
CA ALA A 189 20.17 27.63 -9.54
C ALA A 189 19.23 27.27 -10.70
N SER A 190 19.83 27.18 -11.88
CA SER A 190 19.23 27.02 -13.19
C SER A 190 18.54 25.67 -13.38
N ALA A 191 17.40 25.67 -14.07
CA ALA A 191 16.81 24.48 -14.70
C ALA A 191 16.54 24.81 -16.18
N PRO A 192 16.89 23.92 -17.14
CA PRO A 192 16.59 24.17 -18.54
C PRO A 192 15.14 23.79 -18.86
N ALA A 193 14.49 24.65 -19.63
CA ALA A 193 13.17 24.47 -20.20
C ALA A 193 13.20 23.47 -21.35
N PHE A 194 12.25 22.54 -21.37
CA PHE A 194 11.84 21.83 -22.59
C PHE A 194 10.44 22.29 -22.95
N ALA A 195 10.31 22.91 -24.11
CA ALA A 195 9.05 23.24 -24.75
C ALA A 195 8.55 22.05 -25.61
N PRO A 196 7.23 21.98 -25.89
CA PRO A 196 6.57 20.80 -26.44
C PRO A 196 6.35 20.87 -27.96
N MET A 197 5.79 19.77 -28.49
CA MET A 197 5.19 19.58 -29.83
C MET A 197 6.13 19.10 -30.95
N HIS A 198 5.92 17.87 -31.42
CA HIS A 198 5.13 17.63 -32.63
C HIS A 198 4.71 16.15 -32.69
N ALA A 199 3.39 15.94 -32.79
CA ALA A 199 2.80 14.68 -33.18
C ALA A 199 2.82 14.62 -34.70
N GLU A 200 3.40 13.57 -35.27
CA GLU A 200 3.17 13.24 -36.68
C GLU A 200 3.13 11.73 -36.84
N GLN A 201 1.96 11.27 -37.28
CA GLN A 201 1.57 9.90 -37.49
C GLN A 201 1.35 9.76 -39.00
N PRO A 202 2.05 8.86 -39.71
CA PRO A 202 1.58 8.39 -41.01
C PRO A 202 1.02 6.98 -40.91
N ALA A 203 -0.15 6.83 -41.50
CA ALA A 203 -0.87 5.58 -41.71
C ALA A 203 -0.08 4.60 -42.58
N LEU A 204 -0.26 3.30 -42.32
CA LEU A 204 -0.01 2.24 -43.29
C LEU A 204 -1.33 1.58 -43.69
N PRO A 205 -1.58 1.34 -45.00
CA PRO A 205 -2.68 0.54 -45.47
C PRO A 205 -2.34 -0.96 -45.39
N GLY A 206 -3.39 -1.76 -45.21
CA GLY A 206 -3.31 -3.21 -45.13
C GLY A 206 -2.88 -3.87 -46.45
N ALA A 207 -2.36 -5.09 -46.31
CA ALA A 207 -2.32 -6.08 -47.37
C ALA A 207 -2.43 -7.47 -46.75
N ALA A 208 -3.22 -8.28 -47.43
CA ALA A 208 -3.77 -9.56 -47.01
C ALA A 208 -3.06 -10.73 -47.71
N PHE A 209 -2.89 -11.84 -46.96
CA PHE A 209 -2.72 -13.25 -47.38
C PHE A 209 -1.49 -13.64 -48.26
N PRO A 210 -1.14 -14.95 -48.45
CA PRO A 210 -1.77 -16.18 -47.97
C PRO A 210 -0.84 -17.24 -47.33
N THR A 211 -1.50 -18.16 -46.61
CA THR A 211 -1.09 -19.51 -46.23
C THR A 211 -0.72 -20.35 -47.46
N THR A 212 0.38 -21.11 -47.39
CA THR A 212 0.62 -22.23 -48.33
C THR A 212 1.08 -23.45 -47.54
N HIS A 213 0.22 -24.47 -47.49
CA HIS A 213 0.56 -25.85 -47.15
C HIS A 213 1.42 -26.45 -48.27
N LEU A 214 2.47 -27.20 -47.96
CA LEU A 214 2.97 -28.21 -48.89
C LEU A 214 3.48 -29.46 -48.17
N ALA A 215 3.12 -30.59 -48.76
CA ALA A 215 3.17 -31.95 -48.24
C ALA A 215 4.56 -32.60 -48.35
N ALA A 216 4.68 -33.72 -47.61
CA ALA A 216 5.78 -34.67 -47.61
C ALA A 216 6.02 -35.35 -48.98
N PRO A 217 7.18 -36.03 -49.11
CA PRO A 217 7.16 -37.38 -49.67
C PRO A 217 7.89 -38.40 -48.80
N ALA A 218 7.35 -39.61 -48.84
CA ALA A 218 7.85 -40.83 -48.22
C ALA A 218 9.00 -41.44 -49.04
N PHE A 219 9.97 -42.05 -48.35
CA PHE A 219 10.77 -43.14 -48.88
C PHE A 219 10.95 -44.21 -47.79
N GLY A 220 10.41 -45.40 -48.07
CA GLY A 220 10.63 -46.59 -47.27
C GLY A 220 11.82 -47.38 -47.80
N ILE A 221 12.60 -47.95 -46.89
CA ILE A 221 13.39 -49.16 -47.12
C ILE A 221 13.21 -50.04 -45.89
N ALA A 222 12.74 -51.26 -46.12
CA ALA A 222 12.46 -52.29 -45.15
C ALA A 222 13.71 -53.12 -44.81
N LEU A 223 13.84 -53.54 -43.54
CA LEU A 223 14.71 -54.64 -43.10
C LEU A 223 13.97 -55.45 -41.99
N PRO A 224 14.06 -56.79 -41.96
CA PRO A 224 13.47 -57.66 -40.92
C PRO A 224 14.54 -58.08 -39.86
N PRO A 225 14.30 -59.01 -38.90
CA PRO A 225 13.18 -59.33 -37.96
C PRO A 225 13.69 -59.33 -36.47
N PRO A 226 12.94 -59.76 -35.42
CA PRO A 226 13.06 -61.16 -34.88
C PRO A 226 11.76 -61.68 -34.17
N PRO A 227 11.72 -62.91 -33.57
CA PRO A 227 10.50 -63.71 -33.31
C PRO A 227 9.74 -63.32 -32.02
N PRO A 228 8.51 -63.81 -31.79
CA PRO A 228 7.66 -63.32 -30.71
C PRO A 228 8.04 -63.93 -29.35
N LEU A 229 8.20 -63.08 -28.35
CA LEU A 229 8.24 -63.45 -26.92
C LEU A 229 6.87 -63.20 -26.27
N PRO A 230 6.54 -63.92 -25.18
CA PRO A 230 5.17 -64.09 -24.71
C PRO A 230 4.60 -62.83 -24.06
N VAL A 231 3.31 -62.60 -24.34
CA VAL A 231 2.49 -61.51 -23.82
C VAL A 231 2.37 -61.64 -22.30
N THR A 232 2.98 -60.73 -21.56
CA THR A 232 2.62 -60.47 -20.16
C THR A 232 1.99 -59.10 -20.09
N SER A 233 0.65 -59.10 -20.14
CA SER A 233 -0.19 -57.92 -19.96
C SER A 233 -0.13 -57.49 -18.49
N VAL A 234 0.78 -56.57 -18.16
CA VAL A 234 0.73 -55.82 -16.91
C VAL A 234 -0.06 -54.54 -17.21
N GLN A 235 -1.33 -54.53 -16.81
CA GLN A 235 -2.11 -53.29 -16.76
C GLN A 235 -1.46 -52.33 -15.75
N PRO A 236 -1.38 -51.01 -16.02
CA PRO A 236 -1.16 -50.06 -14.95
C PRO A 236 -2.43 -50.06 -14.09
N GLU A 237 -2.34 -50.72 -12.95
CA GLU A 237 -3.32 -50.66 -11.89
C GLU A 237 -3.46 -49.18 -11.50
N LEU A 238 -4.62 -48.59 -11.82
CA LEU A 238 -5.05 -47.30 -11.32
C LEU A 238 -5.23 -47.44 -9.80
N TRP A 239 -4.14 -47.32 -9.06
CA TRP A 239 -4.17 -47.10 -7.62
C TRP A 239 -4.77 -45.72 -7.39
N LEU A 240 -6.08 -45.68 -7.19
CA LEU A 240 -6.74 -44.62 -6.42
C LEU A 240 -6.40 -44.87 -4.95
N PRO A 241 -5.54 -44.07 -4.30
CA PRO A 241 -5.46 -44.10 -2.85
C PRO A 241 -6.78 -43.54 -2.32
N SER A 242 -7.65 -44.44 -1.89
CA SER A 242 -8.74 -44.13 -0.98
C SER A 242 -8.13 -43.71 0.35
N ASN A 243 -7.77 -42.44 0.47
CA ASN A 243 -7.48 -41.82 1.75
C ASN A 243 -8.62 -40.84 2.04
N PRO A 244 -9.37 -41.01 3.14
CA PRO A 244 -10.36 -40.02 3.53
C PRO A 244 -9.61 -38.71 3.75
N LEU A 245 -10.05 -37.64 3.07
CA LEU A 245 -9.57 -36.29 3.37
C LEU A 245 -9.65 -36.12 4.89
N PRO A 246 -8.56 -35.70 5.57
CA PRO A 246 -8.75 -35.05 6.85
C PRO A 246 -9.60 -33.83 6.54
N SER A 247 -10.87 -33.87 6.95
CA SER A 247 -11.75 -32.71 7.04
C SER A 247 -10.94 -31.62 7.72
N THR A 248 -10.38 -30.74 6.90
CA THR A 248 -9.57 -29.62 7.32
C THR A 248 -10.59 -28.72 7.97
N MET A 249 -10.70 -28.80 9.30
CA MET A 249 -11.35 -27.77 10.08
C MET A 249 -10.79 -26.45 9.55
N PRO A 250 -11.63 -25.53 9.02
CA PRO A 250 -11.17 -24.23 8.60
C PRO A 250 -10.45 -23.62 9.79
N ASP A 251 -9.18 -23.30 9.62
CA ASP A 251 -8.39 -22.62 10.64
C ASP A 251 -9.25 -21.43 11.08
N ALA A 252 -9.71 -21.39 12.34
CA ALA A 252 -10.78 -20.45 12.77
C ALA A 252 -10.45 -18.98 12.47
N ARG A 253 -9.16 -18.73 12.22
CA ARG A 253 -8.54 -17.50 11.73
C ARG A 253 -9.11 -16.99 10.40
N TRP A 254 -9.50 -17.87 9.47
CA TRP A 254 -9.95 -17.51 8.11
C TRP A 254 -11.46 -17.59 7.90
N LYS A 255 -12.18 -18.21 8.85
CA LYS A 255 -13.62 -18.45 8.75
C LYS A 255 -14.44 -17.19 8.41
N LYS A 256 -14.12 -16.06 9.06
CA LYS A 256 -14.82 -14.77 8.80
C LYS A 256 -14.51 -14.19 7.42
N GLN A 257 -13.31 -14.42 6.91
CA GLN A 257 -12.93 -13.95 5.58
C GLN A 257 -13.66 -14.77 4.51
N GLU A 258 -13.75 -16.09 4.67
CA GLU A 258 -14.55 -16.96 3.80
C GLU A 258 -16.05 -16.62 3.82
N GLU A 259 -16.62 -16.37 5.00
CA GLU A 259 -18.02 -15.95 5.15
C GLU A 259 -18.28 -14.65 4.37
N LEU A 260 -17.42 -13.64 4.53
CA LEU A 260 -17.53 -12.38 3.80
C LEU A 260 -17.26 -12.56 2.29
N GLN A 261 -16.37 -13.47 1.91
CA GLN A 261 -16.09 -13.79 0.51
C GLN A 261 -17.29 -14.42 -0.17
N GLN A 262 -17.99 -15.33 0.50
CA GLN A 262 -19.24 -15.89 -0.02
C GLN A 262 -20.34 -14.83 -0.15
N GLN A 263 -20.40 -13.88 0.79
CA GLN A 263 -21.46 -12.87 0.83
C GLN A 263 -21.24 -11.71 -0.17
N PHE A 264 -20.00 -11.24 -0.33
CA PHE A 264 -19.68 -10.03 -1.12
C PHE A 264 -18.81 -10.30 -2.35
N GLY A 265 -18.32 -11.53 -2.50
CA GLY A 265 -17.48 -11.96 -3.63
C GLY A 265 -16.01 -11.53 -3.51
N ASP A 266 -15.18 -12.18 -4.32
CA ASP A 266 -13.72 -12.03 -4.30
C ASP A 266 -13.25 -10.60 -4.57
N ARG A 267 -13.99 -9.89 -5.42
CA ARG A 267 -13.64 -8.51 -5.79
C ARG A 267 -13.69 -7.57 -4.59
N CYS A 268 -14.60 -7.79 -3.64
CA CYS A 268 -14.65 -6.98 -2.42
C CYS A 268 -13.55 -7.35 -1.44
N ILE A 269 -13.30 -8.65 -1.24
CA ILE A 269 -12.29 -9.14 -0.29
C ILE A 269 -10.87 -8.74 -0.68
N THR A 270 -10.55 -8.75 -1.98
CA THR A 270 -9.23 -8.40 -2.52
C THR A 270 -8.88 -6.92 -2.41
N GLN A 271 -9.86 -6.03 -2.21
CA GLN A 271 -9.62 -4.60 -1.98
C GLN A 271 -9.08 -4.30 -0.57
N HIS A 272 -9.17 -5.26 0.35
CA HIS A 272 -8.74 -5.08 1.73
C HIS A 272 -7.43 -5.81 2.02
N PRO A 273 -6.40 -5.10 2.52
CA PRO A 273 -5.29 -5.76 3.20
C PRO A 273 -5.79 -6.39 4.51
N TRP A 274 -5.53 -7.68 4.71
CA TRP A 274 -5.94 -8.40 5.93
C TRP A 274 -4.77 -8.48 6.91
N GLN A 275 -5.03 -8.19 8.18
CA GLN A 275 -4.02 -8.19 9.25
C GLN A 275 -4.46 -9.10 10.39
N LEU A 276 -3.51 -9.86 10.96
CA LEU A 276 -3.78 -10.70 12.12
C LEU A 276 -3.75 -9.83 13.40
N VAL A 277 -4.92 -9.61 14.01
CA VAL A 277 -5.08 -8.80 15.22
C VAL A 277 -5.74 -9.63 16.30
N SER A 278 -5.04 -9.88 17.41
CA SER A 278 -5.55 -10.69 18.54
C SER A 278 -6.05 -12.08 18.10
N GLY A 279 -5.32 -12.74 17.20
CA GLY A 279 -5.63 -14.10 16.74
C GLY A 279 -6.74 -14.22 15.69
N ILE A 280 -7.28 -13.11 15.18
CA ILE A 280 -8.26 -13.09 14.09
C ILE A 280 -7.76 -12.24 12.92
N TYR A 281 -8.04 -12.65 11.68
CA TYR A 281 -7.77 -11.80 10.52
C TYR A 281 -8.85 -10.71 10.43
N VAL A 282 -8.38 -9.47 10.33
CA VAL A 282 -9.21 -8.27 10.29
C VAL A 282 -8.87 -7.50 9.02
N PRO A 283 -9.87 -7.09 8.21
CA PRO A 283 -9.63 -6.29 7.03
C PRO A 283 -9.26 -4.86 7.46
N THR A 284 -8.26 -4.30 6.80
CA THR A 284 -7.90 -2.89 6.91
C THR A 284 -8.76 -2.10 5.95
N TYR A 285 -9.44 -1.07 6.46
CA TYR A 285 -10.32 -0.24 5.66
C TYR A 285 -9.77 1.18 5.51
N VAL A 286 -9.66 1.62 4.26
CA VAL A 286 -9.36 3.02 3.94
C VAL A 286 -10.68 3.72 3.63
N MET A 287 -10.98 4.79 4.36
CA MET A 287 -12.20 5.58 4.19
C MET A 287 -12.28 6.13 2.76
N GLN A 288 -13.36 5.78 2.06
CA GLN A 288 -13.52 6.17 0.66
C GLN A 288 -13.92 7.65 0.55
N PRO A 289 -13.49 8.38 -0.49
CA PRO A 289 -13.94 9.76 -0.68
C PRO A 289 -15.45 9.77 -0.92
N ALA A 290 -16.19 10.44 -0.03
CA ALA A 290 -17.63 10.61 -0.12
C ALA A 290 -17.93 12.07 -0.51
N THR A 291 -18.52 12.26 -1.67
CA THR A 291 -18.84 13.59 -2.23
C THR A 291 -20.21 14.07 -1.74
N ALA A 292 -21.16 13.15 -1.58
CA ALA A 292 -22.50 13.39 -1.09
C ALA A 292 -22.76 12.69 0.25
N ILE A 293 -23.85 13.10 0.93
CA ILE A 293 -24.35 12.42 2.15
C ILE A 293 -24.75 10.97 1.85
N GLU A 294 -25.24 10.73 0.64
CA GLU A 294 -25.72 9.43 0.16
C GLU A 294 -24.59 8.43 -0.05
N ASP A 295 -23.42 8.92 -0.47
CA ASP A 295 -22.22 8.10 -0.59
C ASP A 295 -21.84 7.50 0.77
N ILE A 296 -22.03 8.24 1.86
CA ILE A 296 -21.75 7.75 3.23
C ILE A 296 -22.72 6.62 3.60
N TRP A 297 -23.99 6.77 3.26
CA TRP A 297 -24.97 5.72 3.54
C TRP A 297 -24.75 4.47 2.67
N THR A 298 -24.41 4.68 1.41
CA THR A 298 -24.07 3.63 0.46
C THR A 298 -22.83 2.87 0.94
N GLU A 299 -21.76 3.58 1.33
CA GLU A 299 -20.57 2.99 1.92
C GLU A 299 -20.89 2.17 3.19
N TYR A 300 -21.79 2.68 4.03
CA TYR A 300 -22.18 1.98 5.26
C TYR A 300 -22.95 0.68 4.97
N THR A 301 -23.84 0.67 4.00
CA THR A 301 -24.82 -0.42 3.81
C THR A 301 -24.46 -1.41 2.71
N VAL A 302 -23.95 -0.92 1.58
CA VAL A 302 -23.60 -1.71 0.40
C VAL A 302 -22.08 -1.79 0.21
N GLY A 303 -21.35 -0.78 0.67
CA GLY A 303 -19.95 -0.58 0.33
C GLY A 303 -19.80 0.38 -0.85
N LEU A 304 -18.62 1.00 -0.97
CA LEU A 304 -18.33 2.00 -1.99
C LEU A 304 -17.05 1.62 -2.73
N ASN A 305 -17.00 1.85 -4.05
CA ASN A 305 -15.84 1.54 -4.90
C ASN A 305 -15.38 0.06 -4.84
N GLY A 306 -16.30 -0.86 -4.58
CA GLY A 306 -15.99 -2.28 -4.42
C GLY A 306 -15.36 -2.64 -3.08
N PHE A 307 -15.33 -1.75 -2.09
CA PHE A 307 -14.96 -2.08 -0.72
C PHE A 307 -16.15 -2.66 0.05
N LEU A 308 -15.87 -3.43 1.11
CA LEU A 308 -16.88 -4.00 2.00
C LEU A 308 -17.75 -2.91 2.66
N PRO A 309 -19.04 -3.20 2.94
CA PRO A 309 -19.88 -2.30 3.72
C PRO A 309 -19.30 -2.04 5.10
N VAL A 310 -19.25 -0.77 5.51
CA VAL A 310 -18.71 -0.40 6.83
C VAL A 310 -19.57 -0.95 7.98
N ARG A 311 -20.86 -1.22 7.75
CA ARG A 311 -21.72 -1.93 8.71
C ARG A 311 -21.15 -3.30 9.09
N GLU A 312 -20.81 -4.11 8.09
CA GLU A 312 -20.26 -5.45 8.31
C GLU A 312 -18.95 -5.38 9.08
N LEU A 313 -18.11 -4.39 8.76
CA LEU A 313 -16.86 -4.18 9.47
C LEU A 313 -17.11 -3.88 10.96
N GLU A 314 -18.08 -3.01 11.27
CA GLU A 314 -18.40 -2.64 12.64
C GLU A 314 -19.01 -3.80 13.44
N GLU A 315 -19.87 -4.59 12.82
CA GLU A 315 -20.55 -5.73 13.45
C GLU A 315 -19.58 -6.90 13.68
N GLN A 316 -18.80 -7.25 12.66
CA GLN A 316 -17.94 -8.43 12.68
C GLN A 316 -16.62 -8.22 13.42
N PHE A 317 -16.04 -7.02 13.35
CA PHE A 317 -14.69 -6.75 13.86
C PHE A 317 -14.63 -5.66 14.92
N ARG A 318 -15.73 -4.96 15.21
CA ARG A 318 -15.81 -3.96 16.29
C ARG A 318 -14.71 -2.88 16.07
N PRO A 319 -14.14 -2.18 17.08
CA PRO A 319 -13.07 -1.21 16.81
C PRO A 319 -11.81 -1.72 16.10
N LYS A 320 -11.62 -3.04 15.94
CA LYS A 320 -10.37 -3.61 15.42
C LYS A 320 -10.12 -3.26 13.96
N TRP A 321 -11.16 -3.19 13.11
CA TRP A 321 -11.00 -2.88 11.68
C TRP A 321 -10.48 -1.47 11.40
N ARG A 322 -10.64 -0.55 12.36
CA ARG A 322 -10.10 0.82 12.28
C ARG A 322 -8.60 0.89 12.53
N GLY A 323 -8.02 -0.15 13.15
CA GLY A 323 -6.63 -0.17 13.60
C GLY A 323 -6.27 1.02 14.51
N ASN A 324 -4.98 1.37 14.55
CA ASN A 324 -4.51 2.58 15.23
C ASN A 324 -4.28 3.76 14.27
N VAL A 325 -5.19 3.96 13.32
CA VAL A 325 -5.09 5.02 12.31
C VAL A 325 -5.98 6.20 12.70
N SER A 326 -5.37 7.35 13.01
CA SER A 326 -6.08 8.54 13.51
C SER A 326 -7.06 9.14 12.50
N SER A 327 -6.70 9.15 11.21
CA SER A 327 -7.56 9.63 10.13
C SER A 327 -8.83 8.79 9.99
N VAL A 328 -8.71 7.46 10.00
CA VAL A 328 -9.84 6.51 9.95
C VAL A 328 -10.75 6.67 11.16
N LYS A 329 -10.18 6.78 12.38
CA LYS A 329 -10.97 7.00 13.60
C LYS A 329 -11.76 8.32 13.56
N THR A 330 -11.10 9.40 13.12
CA THR A 330 -11.71 10.73 13.03
C THR A 330 -12.83 10.75 11.99
N GLU A 331 -12.56 10.21 10.81
CA GLU A 331 -13.52 10.19 9.70
C GLU A 331 -14.70 9.27 9.98
N TRP A 332 -14.46 8.10 10.60
CA TRP A 332 -15.52 7.25 11.12
C TRP A 332 -16.42 7.99 12.10
N GLY A 333 -15.83 8.75 13.04
CA GLY A 333 -16.59 9.56 13.99
C GLY A 333 -17.51 10.58 13.31
N ARG A 334 -17.10 11.12 12.17
CA ARG A 334 -17.94 12.02 11.36
C ARG A 334 -19.08 11.28 10.67
N ARG A 335 -18.77 10.19 9.97
CA ARG A 335 -19.75 9.37 9.22
C ARG A 335 -20.78 8.72 10.14
N LYS A 336 -20.36 8.25 11.31
CA LYS A 336 -21.23 7.65 12.33
C LYS A 336 -22.36 8.59 12.77
N LYS A 337 -22.12 9.90 12.84
CA LYS A 337 -23.17 10.88 13.19
C LYS A 337 -24.24 10.99 12.10
N ILE A 338 -23.81 11.00 10.85
CA ILE A 338 -24.71 11.05 9.69
C ILE A 338 -25.53 9.76 9.60
N ILE A 339 -24.87 8.61 9.76
CA ILE A 339 -25.52 7.29 9.81
C ILE A 339 -26.57 7.25 10.93
N ALA A 340 -26.23 7.72 12.13
CA ALA A 340 -27.16 7.76 13.26
C ALA A 340 -28.38 8.65 12.99
N LEU A 341 -28.18 9.81 12.33
CA LEU A 341 -29.28 10.67 11.91
C LEU A 341 -30.20 9.96 10.90
N ILE A 342 -29.63 9.32 9.88
CA ILE A 342 -30.41 8.59 8.87
C ILE A 342 -31.22 7.48 9.52
N GLN A 343 -30.60 6.69 10.41
CA GLN A 343 -31.28 5.66 11.19
C GLN A 343 -32.42 6.25 12.03
N LYS A 344 -32.19 7.37 12.70
CA LYS A 344 -33.19 8.07 13.52
C LYS A 344 -34.36 8.65 12.70
N LEU A 345 -34.11 9.11 11.48
CA LEU A 345 -35.18 9.55 10.58
C LEU A 345 -35.97 8.36 10.06
N SER A 346 -35.30 7.28 9.66
CA SER A 346 -35.94 6.05 9.15
C SER A 346 -36.74 5.27 10.21
N SER A 347 -36.50 5.52 11.50
CA SER A 347 -37.30 4.90 12.56
C SER A 347 -38.63 5.62 12.83
N LYS A 348 -38.87 6.78 12.20
CA LYS A 348 -40.15 7.49 12.29
C LYS A 348 -41.20 6.80 11.41
N ALA A 349 -42.47 6.86 11.84
CA ALA A 349 -43.58 6.36 11.03
C ALA A 349 -43.65 7.11 9.68
N ARG A 350 -43.86 6.36 8.59
CA ARG A 350 -43.91 6.85 7.18
C ARG A 350 -42.57 7.31 6.59
N TRP A 351 -41.46 7.06 7.28
CA TRP A 351 -40.12 7.30 6.73
C TRP A 351 -39.44 5.97 6.42
N ASP A 352 -39.06 5.77 5.17
CA ASP A 352 -38.12 4.73 4.78
C ASP A 352 -36.75 5.36 4.44
N VAL A 353 -35.75 4.51 4.25
CA VAL A 353 -34.38 4.97 3.98
C VAL A 353 -34.31 5.80 2.70
N ASP A 354 -35.03 5.42 1.65
CA ASP A 354 -35.01 6.11 0.36
C ASP A 354 -35.59 7.52 0.45
N LEU A 355 -36.68 7.67 1.22
CA LEU A 355 -37.28 8.97 1.51
C LEU A 355 -36.36 9.85 2.35
N VAL A 356 -35.65 9.27 3.33
CA VAL A 356 -34.63 10.00 4.10
C VAL A 356 -33.51 10.50 3.19
N LEU A 357 -32.96 9.65 2.32
CA LEU A 357 -31.90 10.05 1.40
C LEU A 357 -32.38 11.12 0.44
N ARG A 358 -33.60 10.98 -0.11
CA ARG A 358 -34.22 11.99 -0.98
C ARG A 358 -34.39 13.34 -0.28
N PHE A 359 -34.87 13.32 0.97
CA PHE A 359 -34.97 14.52 1.81
C PHE A 359 -33.61 15.20 1.99
N LEU A 360 -32.59 14.43 2.39
CA LEU A 360 -31.24 14.95 2.62
C LEU A 360 -30.61 15.49 1.33
N ARG A 361 -30.82 14.83 0.19
CA ARG A 361 -30.39 15.32 -1.12
C ARG A 361 -31.08 16.64 -1.49
N THR A 362 -32.37 16.77 -1.19
CA THR A 362 -33.16 17.95 -1.59
C THR A 362 -32.84 19.16 -0.72
N GLU A 363 -32.89 18.99 0.60
CA GLU A 363 -32.78 20.09 1.56
C GLU A 363 -31.33 20.44 1.93
N TYR A 364 -30.41 19.48 1.77
CA TYR A 364 -29.02 19.61 2.21
C TYR A 364 -28.00 19.34 1.09
N ALA A 365 -28.39 19.48 -0.18
CA ALA A 365 -27.51 19.31 -1.36
C ALA A 365 -26.22 20.14 -1.31
N ILE A 366 -26.23 21.30 -0.64
CA ILE A 366 -25.06 22.19 -0.53
C ILE A 366 -23.93 21.59 0.34
N TYR A 367 -24.25 20.57 1.14
CA TYR A 367 -23.30 19.96 2.05
C TYR A 367 -22.70 18.69 1.45
N ASN A 368 -21.36 18.63 1.45
CA ASN A 368 -20.68 17.34 1.36
C ASN A 368 -20.70 16.65 2.73
N GLY A 369 -20.39 15.36 2.77
CA GLY A 369 -20.45 14.56 3.99
C GLY A 369 -19.66 15.15 5.17
N ARG A 370 -18.48 15.74 4.92
CA ARG A 370 -17.67 16.37 5.98
C ARG A 370 -18.33 17.62 6.54
N LYS A 371 -18.71 18.56 5.67
CA LYS A 371 -19.37 19.82 6.06
C LYS A 371 -20.70 19.54 6.75
N PHE A 372 -21.43 18.52 6.30
CA PHE A 372 -22.68 18.11 6.94
C PHE A 372 -22.44 17.58 8.35
N SER A 373 -21.42 16.76 8.57
CA SER A 373 -21.07 16.30 9.92
C SER A 373 -20.63 17.43 10.85
N GLU A 374 -19.92 18.44 10.33
CA GLU A 374 -19.56 19.65 11.09
C GLU A 374 -20.79 20.49 11.43
N TYR A 375 -21.74 20.62 10.49
CA TYR A 375 -23.05 21.26 10.74
C TYR A 375 -23.82 20.53 11.85
N LEU A 376 -23.88 19.19 11.83
CA LEU A 376 -24.51 18.39 12.89
C LEU A 376 -23.84 18.56 14.26
N GLN A 377 -22.55 18.89 14.29
CA GLN A 377 -21.80 19.10 15.53
C GLN A 377 -21.96 20.48 16.13
N ASN A 378 -22.55 21.42 15.39
CA ASN A 378 -22.69 22.79 15.84
C ASN A 378 -23.77 22.88 16.93
N THR A 379 -23.33 22.84 18.18
CA THR A 379 -24.18 22.92 19.37
C THR A 379 -24.95 24.22 19.48
N LYS A 380 -24.50 25.31 18.82
CA LYS A 380 -25.20 26.60 18.82
C LYS A 380 -26.48 26.59 17.98
N LEU A 381 -26.56 25.72 16.97
CA LEU A 381 -27.66 25.70 16.01
C LEU A 381 -28.71 24.62 16.30
N ASN A 382 -28.45 23.71 17.25
CA ASN A 382 -29.28 22.52 17.48
C ASN A 382 -29.71 21.84 16.15
N ALA A 383 -28.73 21.66 15.27
CA ALA A 383 -28.93 21.28 13.87
C ALA A 383 -29.77 20.00 13.72
N GLU A 384 -29.61 19.04 14.64
CA GLU A 384 -30.42 17.81 14.62
C GLU A 384 -31.91 18.09 14.84
N ALA A 385 -32.27 18.99 15.76
CA ALA A 385 -33.67 19.36 15.99
C ALA A 385 -34.25 20.10 14.78
N GLU A 386 -33.47 20.99 14.16
CA GLU A 386 -33.86 21.69 12.93
C GLU A 386 -34.16 20.70 11.80
N ILE A 387 -33.27 19.73 11.57
CA ILE A 387 -33.45 18.68 10.55
C ILE A 387 -34.71 17.86 10.84
N LEU A 388 -34.92 17.49 12.10
CA LEU A 388 -36.08 16.69 12.50
C LEU A 388 -37.40 17.45 12.31
N GLU A 389 -37.40 18.78 12.45
CA GLU A 389 -38.55 19.63 12.19
C GLU A 389 -38.79 19.81 10.69
N ARG A 390 -37.75 20.11 9.90
CA ARG A 390 -37.86 20.18 8.43
C ARG A 390 -38.32 18.87 7.80
N ALA A 391 -37.89 17.74 8.37
CA ALA A 391 -38.39 16.44 7.95
C ALA A 391 -39.92 16.38 8.12
N ARG A 392 -40.50 16.87 9.22
CA ARG A 392 -41.97 16.85 9.41
C ARG A 392 -42.73 17.61 8.31
N SER A 393 -42.16 18.66 7.76
CA SER A 393 -42.76 19.44 6.67
C SER A 393 -42.51 18.87 5.26
N PHE A 394 -41.63 17.87 5.11
CA PHE A 394 -41.25 17.31 3.81
C PHE A 394 -42.19 16.20 3.32
N THR A 395 -42.86 15.51 4.24
CA THR A 395 -43.88 14.47 4.00
C THR A 395 -45.27 15.02 4.17
#